data_AF-A0A1A9ZRH6-F1
#
_entry.id   AF-A0A1A9ZRH6-F1
#
_cell.length_a   1.000
_cell.length_b   1.000
_cell.length_c   1.000
_cell.angle_alpha   90.00
_cell.angle_beta   90.00
_cell.angle_gamma   90.00
#
_symmetry.space_group_name_H-M   'P 1'
#
loop_
_entity.id
_entity.type
_entity.pdbx_description
1 polymer ?
#
loop_
_entity_poly.entity_id
_entity_poly.type
_entity_poly.pdbx_seq_one_letter_code
_entity_poly.pdbx_strand_id
1 'polypeptide(L)'
;MVLENASLETKYEEGRDWIKHNFTLDGISGWLSVFEMNVRLVGSLLTVYAFAGDDMYEEKAQEVVDKLLPAFRSPMGIPYSLIHVESRNSKNDIDCDKSCDCNIS
;
A
#
# COMPACT_ATOMS: atom_id res chain seq x y z
N MET A 1 24.13 -34.06 -5.13
CA MET A 1 23.84 -33.05 -4.09
C MET A 1 24.15 -31.70 -4.71
N VAL A 2 23.19 -31.14 -5.42
CA VAL A 2 23.38 -29.99 -6.33
C VAL A 2 22.28 -28.98 -5.93
N LEU A 3 22.73 -27.80 -5.50
CA LEU A 3 22.00 -26.50 -5.43
C LEU A 3 21.14 -26.20 -4.19
N GLU A 4 21.79 -25.74 -3.12
CA GLU A 4 21.22 -24.76 -2.17
C GLU A 4 22.17 -23.55 -2.02
N ASN A 5 22.57 -22.94 -3.14
CA ASN A 5 23.36 -21.70 -3.13
C ASN A 5 22.94 -20.80 -4.29
N ALA A 6 21.71 -20.25 -4.22
CA ALA A 6 21.36 -19.09 -5.03
C ALA A 6 22.03 -17.85 -4.43
N SER A 7 22.73 -17.06 -5.25
CA SER A 7 23.34 -15.80 -4.82
C SER A 7 22.27 -14.80 -4.40
N LEU A 8 22.66 -13.77 -3.64
CA LEU A 8 21.73 -12.69 -3.28
C LEU A 8 21.19 -11.95 -4.51
N GLU A 9 21.97 -11.90 -5.60
CA GLU A 9 21.55 -11.33 -6.88
C GLU A 9 20.41 -12.13 -7.50
N THR A 10 20.50 -13.47 -7.53
CA THR A 10 19.41 -14.32 -8.03
C THR A 10 18.13 -14.13 -7.23
N LYS A 11 18.22 -14.07 -5.90
CA LYS A 11 17.05 -13.83 -5.03
C LYS A 11 16.46 -12.43 -5.23
N TYR A 12 17.31 -11.44 -5.49
CA TYR A 12 16.86 -10.09 -5.82
C TYR A 12 16.11 -10.06 -7.16
N GLU A 13 16.65 -10.71 -8.20
CA GLU A 13 16.00 -10.81 -9.51
C GLU A 13 14.64 -11.51 -9.42
N GLU A 14 14.55 -12.64 -8.69
CA GLU A 14 13.29 -13.33 -8.44
C GLU A 14 12.26 -12.42 -7.75
N GLY A 15 12.68 -11.69 -6.70
CA GLY A 15 11.81 -10.76 -5.98
C GLY A 15 11.36 -9.58 -6.85
N ARG A 16 12.28 -9.04 -7.65
CA ARG A 16 12.00 -7.97 -8.62
C ARG A 16 10.97 -8.43 -9.64
N ASP A 17 11.15 -9.60 -10.23
CA ASP A 17 10.23 -10.15 -11.22
C ASP A 17 8.87 -10.47 -10.61
N TRP A 18 8.84 -10.91 -9.35
CA TRP A 18 7.58 -11.07 -8.63
C TRP A 18 6.84 -9.74 -8.50
N ILE A 19 7.53 -8.66 -8.09
CA ILE A 19 6.93 -7.32 -8.00
C ILE A 19 6.38 -6.88 -9.35
N LYS A 20 7.17 -7.02 -10.41
CA LYS A 20 6.78 -6.59 -11.75
C LYS A 20 5.49 -7.27 -12.25
N HIS A 21 5.34 -8.56 -12.00
CA HIS A 21 4.26 -9.34 -12.63
C HIS A 21 3.08 -9.65 -11.71
N ASN A 22 3.27 -9.61 -10.38
CA ASN A 22 2.28 -10.11 -9.42
C ASN A 22 1.84 -9.05 -8.40
N PHE A 23 2.64 -8.01 -8.17
CA PHE A 23 2.27 -6.99 -7.19
C PHE A 23 1.14 -6.11 -7.74
N THR A 24 -0.03 -6.25 -7.12
CA THR A 24 -1.18 -5.38 -7.31
C THR A 24 -1.91 -5.19 -5.98
N LEU A 25 -2.55 -4.03 -5.83
CA LEU A 25 -3.49 -3.75 -4.74
C LEU A 25 -4.95 -3.95 -5.16
N ASP A 26 -5.20 -4.38 -6.39
CA ASP A 26 -6.54 -4.77 -6.85
C ASP A 26 -6.95 -6.10 -6.22
N GLY A 27 -8.23 -6.24 -5.85
CA GLY A 27 -8.74 -7.47 -5.23
C GLY A 27 -8.54 -7.57 -3.72
N ILE A 28 -7.96 -6.54 -3.08
CA ILE A 28 -7.78 -6.51 -1.62
C ILE A 28 -9.07 -5.99 -0.97
N SER A 29 -9.84 -6.91 -0.37
CA SER A 29 -11.11 -6.63 0.31
C SER A 29 -10.98 -6.18 1.77
N GLY A 30 -9.83 -5.57 2.13
CA GLY A 30 -9.47 -5.21 3.50
C GLY A 30 -9.30 -3.70 3.71
N TRP A 31 -9.45 -3.27 4.95
CA TRP A 31 -9.04 -1.93 5.38
C TRP A 31 -7.53 -1.88 5.52
N LEU A 32 -6.89 -0.96 4.80
CA LEU A 32 -5.45 -0.73 4.83
C LEU A 32 -5.13 0.55 5.60
N SER A 33 -4.08 0.51 6.40
CA SER A 33 -3.55 1.71 7.08
C SER A 33 -2.83 2.60 6.08
N VAL A 34 -3.30 3.85 5.95
CA VAL A 34 -2.68 4.83 5.06
C VAL A 34 -1.25 5.11 5.48
N PHE A 35 -0.97 5.17 6.80
CA PHE A 35 0.38 5.36 7.31
C PHE A 35 1.32 4.22 6.92
N GLU A 36 0.91 2.97 7.19
CA GLU A 36 1.76 1.80 6.95
C GLU A 36 2.03 1.59 5.46
N MET A 37 1.04 1.85 4.60
CA MET A 37 1.21 1.75 3.15
C MET A 37 2.23 2.77 2.63
N ASN A 38 2.20 4.01 3.15
CA ASN A 38 3.19 5.03 2.79
C ASN A 38 4.60 4.63 3.22
N VAL A 39 4.81 4.25 4.48
CA VAL A 39 6.17 3.99 4.96
C VAL A 39 6.72 2.63 4.53
N ARG A 40 5.88 1.59 4.42
CA ARG A 40 6.34 0.23 4.09
C ARG A 40 6.34 -0.09 2.61
N LEU A 41 5.40 0.43 1.83
CA LEU A 41 5.36 0.14 0.39
C LEU A 41 5.98 1.27 -0.40
N VAL A 42 5.42 2.48 -0.31
CA VAL A 42 5.92 3.62 -1.09
C VAL A 42 7.37 3.93 -0.72
N GLY A 43 7.67 4.06 0.57
CA GLY A 43 9.03 4.30 1.06
C GLY A 43 10.03 3.21 0.63
N SER A 44 9.64 1.94 0.71
CA SER A 44 10.52 0.83 0.31
C SER A 44 10.76 0.80 -1.19
N LEU A 45 9.72 0.97 -2.02
CA LEU A 45 9.83 0.98 -3.47
C LEU A 45 10.73 2.13 -3.95
N LEU A 46 10.54 3.33 -3.40
CA LEU A 46 11.39 4.48 -3.73
C LEU A 46 12.84 4.28 -3.24
N THR A 47 13.04 3.61 -2.10
CA THR A 47 14.38 3.28 -1.62
C THR A 47 15.08 2.32 -2.58
N VAL A 48 14.38 1.27 -3.04
CA VAL A 48 14.96 0.32 -4.01
C VAL A 48 15.20 1.01 -5.35
N TYR A 49 14.30 1.87 -5.81
CA TYR A 49 14.53 2.72 -6.99
C TYR A 49 15.83 3.52 -6.87
N ALA A 50 16.06 4.19 -5.74
CA ALA A 50 17.27 4.98 -5.52
C ALA A 50 18.57 4.16 -5.55
N PHE A 51 18.52 2.87 -5.17
CA PHE A 51 19.69 1.98 -5.19
C PHE A 51 19.87 1.23 -6.51
N ALA A 52 18.78 0.81 -7.15
CA ALA A 52 18.81 -0.04 -8.35
C ALA A 52 18.70 0.75 -9.66
N GLY A 53 18.10 1.96 -9.63
CA GLY A 53 17.88 2.81 -10.79
C GLY A 53 16.86 2.25 -11.80
N ASP A 54 15.96 1.38 -11.35
CA ASP A 54 14.96 0.74 -12.20
C ASP A 54 13.58 1.39 -12.03
N ASP A 55 13.13 2.09 -13.07
CA ASP A 55 11.88 2.86 -13.11
C ASP A 55 10.64 2.02 -12.75
N MET A 56 10.69 0.69 -12.90
CA MET A 56 9.60 -0.20 -12.46
C MET A 56 9.20 0.03 -11.00
N TYR A 57 10.17 0.30 -10.11
CA TYR A 57 9.88 0.56 -8.70
C TYR A 57 9.19 1.91 -8.47
N GLU A 58 9.55 2.94 -9.25
CA GLU A 58 8.89 4.24 -9.21
C GLU A 58 7.45 4.13 -9.72
N GLU A 59 7.24 3.43 -10.84
CA GLU A 59 5.91 3.15 -11.40
C GLU A 59 5.02 2.43 -10.38
N LYS A 60 5.55 1.40 -9.71
CA LYS A 60 4.82 0.70 -8.64
C LYS A 60 4.55 1.56 -7.42
N ALA A 61 5.46 2.46 -7.04
CA ALA A 61 5.23 3.39 -5.95
C ALA A 61 4.07 4.35 -6.28
N GLN A 62 4.03 4.86 -7.51
CA GLN A 62 2.96 5.73 -8.00
C GLN A 62 1.60 5.00 -7.99
N GLU A 63 1.53 3.76 -8.46
CA GLU A 63 0.31 2.94 -8.40
C GLU A 63 -0.26 2.82 -6.98
N VAL A 64 0.61 2.65 -5.98
CA VAL A 64 0.20 2.59 -4.57
C VAL A 64 -0.33 3.94 -4.10
N VAL A 65 0.39 5.04 -4.38
CA VAL A 65 -0.01 6.40 -3.97
C VAL A 65 -1.36 6.79 -4.57
N ASP A 66 -1.58 6.52 -5.86
CA ASP A 66 -2.83 6.84 -6.57
C ASP A 66 -4.05 6.18 -5.93
N LYS A 67 -3.87 4.97 -5.39
CA LYS A 67 -4.90 4.24 -4.65
C LYS A 67 -5.14 4.80 -3.26
N LEU A 68 -4.14 5.41 -2.63
CA LEU A 68 -4.25 6.06 -1.31
C LEU A 68 -4.83 7.49 -1.38
N LEU A 69 -4.76 8.16 -2.54
CA LEU A 69 -5.25 9.54 -2.73
C LEU A 69 -6.66 9.83 -2.18
N PRO A 70 -7.67 8.92 -2.29
CA PRO A 70 -8.99 9.16 -1.71
C PRO A 70 -8.97 9.47 -0.21
N ALA A 71 -8.05 8.87 0.55
CA ALA A 71 -7.95 9.11 1.98
C ALA A 71 -7.59 10.56 2.33
N PHE A 72 -6.95 11.29 1.41
CA PHE A 72 -6.56 12.69 1.59
C PHE A 72 -7.69 13.67 1.25
N ARG A 73 -8.82 13.20 0.70
CA ARG A 73 -9.99 14.03 0.36
C ARG A 73 -10.86 14.34 1.59
N SER A 74 -10.22 14.68 2.71
CA SER A 74 -10.88 15.13 3.93
C SER A 74 -11.16 16.64 3.85
N PRO A 75 -12.28 17.15 4.40
CA PRO A 75 -12.58 18.58 4.41
C PRO A 75 -11.48 19.45 5.05
N MET A 76 -10.72 18.88 5.99
CA MET A 76 -9.64 19.57 6.70
C MET A 76 -8.26 19.36 6.04
N GLY A 77 -8.16 18.56 4.97
CA GLY A 77 -6.89 18.17 4.35
C GLY A 77 -6.06 17.15 5.16
N ILE A 78 -6.49 16.80 6.37
CA ILE A 78 -5.88 15.74 7.17
C ILE A 78 -6.40 14.39 6.69
N PRO A 79 -5.54 13.46 6.26
CA PRO A 79 -5.97 12.19 5.71
C PRO A 79 -6.65 11.30 6.74
N TYR A 80 -7.58 10.48 6.26
CA TYR A 80 -8.16 9.39 7.05
C TYR A 80 -7.12 8.30 7.35
N SER A 81 -7.26 7.63 8.50
CA SER A 81 -6.29 6.62 8.95
C SER A 81 -6.36 5.31 8.15
N LEU A 82 -7.56 4.93 7.71
CA LEU A 82 -7.85 3.68 7.01
C LEU A 82 -8.48 3.93 5.64
N ILE A 83 -8.15 3.09 4.66
CA ILE A 83 -8.74 3.10 3.32
C ILE A 83 -9.08 1.69 2.86
N HIS A 84 -10.24 1.56 2.22
CA HIS A 84 -10.63 0.37 1.49
C HIS A 84 -10.40 0.62 0.00
N VAL A 85 -9.41 -0.06 -0.60
CA VAL A 85 -8.88 0.28 -1.94
C VAL A 85 -9.91 0.06 -3.04
N GLU A 86 -10.73 -1.00 -2.95
CA GLU A 86 -11.72 -1.31 -3.98
C GLU A 86 -12.91 -0.33 -3.99
N SER A 87 -13.44 -0.03 -2.80
CA SER A 87 -14.60 0.85 -2.66
C SER A 87 -14.22 2.32 -2.60
N ARG A 88 -12.92 2.62 -2.45
CA ARG A 88 -12.35 3.96 -2.25
C ARG A 88 -12.92 4.70 -1.03
N ASN A 89 -13.49 3.96 -0.08
CA ASN A 89 -13.97 4.49 1.18
C ASN A 89 -12.82 4.65 2.18
N SER A 90 -12.89 5.67 3.02
CA SER A 90 -11.86 5.96 4.03
C SER A 90 -12.48 6.38 5.35
N LYS A 91 -11.86 5.98 6.47
CA LYS A 91 -12.34 6.25 7.83
C LYS A 91 -11.18 6.41 8.80
N ASN A 92 -11.43 6.96 9.99
CA ASN A 92 -10.45 6.99 11.06
C ASN A 92 -10.57 5.72 11.93
N ASP A 93 -9.48 5.34 12.60
CA ASP A 93 -9.45 4.16 13.47
C ASP A 93 -10.33 4.35 14.72
N ILE A 94 -10.51 5.61 15.14
CA ILE A 94 -11.45 6.05 16.20
C ILE A 94 -12.72 6.65 15.56
N ASP A 95 -13.14 6.21 14.38
CA ASP A 95 -14.56 6.38 14.07
C ASP A 95 -15.32 5.49 15.06
N CYS A 96 -15.81 6.12 16.13
CA CYS A 96 -16.88 5.57 16.93
C CYS A 96 -17.92 5.06 15.94
N ASP A 97 -18.03 3.74 15.89
CA ASP A 97 -19.10 3.08 15.18
C ASP A 97 -20.39 3.83 15.57
N LYS A 98 -21.08 4.34 14.56
CA LYS A 98 -22.45 4.84 14.73
C LYS A 98 -23.43 3.72 15.16
N SER A 99 -22.92 2.58 15.64
CA SER A 99 -23.58 1.71 16.61
C SER A 99 -24.09 2.45 17.87
N CYS A 100 -23.51 3.60 18.22
CA CYS A 100 -24.16 4.53 19.17
C CYS A 100 -25.19 5.45 18.51
N ASP A 101 -26.04 4.93 17.63
CA ASP A 101 -27.34 5.57 17.39
C ASP A 101 -28.17 5.41 18.67
N CYS A 102 -28.13 6.47 19.48
CA CYS A 102 -29.13 6.75 20.49
C CYS A 102 -30.51 6.86 19.82
N ASN A 103 -31.18 5.73 19.63
CA ASN A 103 -32.64 5.72 19.57
C ASN A 103 -33.17 5.97 20.98
N ILE A 104 -33.11 7.23 21.41
CA ILE A 104 -34.07 7.78 22.36
C ILE A 104 -35.19 8.38 21.50
N SER A 105 -36.18 7.54 21.22
CA SER A 105 -37.54 7.95 20.89
C SER A 105 -38.50 6.90 21.44
#